data_AF-A0A8I0AC72-F1
#
_entry.id   AF-A0A8I0AC72-F1
#
_cell.length_a   1.000
_cell.length_b   1.000
_cell.length_c   1.000
_cell.angle_alpha   90.00
_cell.angle_beta   90.00
_cell.angle_gamma   90.00
#
_symmetry.space_group_name_H-M   'P 1'
#
loop_
_entity.id
_entity.type
_entity.pdbx_description
1 polymer ?
#
loop_
_entity_poly.entity_id
_entity_poly.type
_entity_poly.pdbx_seq_one_letter_code
_entity_poly.pdbx_strand_id
1 'polypeptide(L)'
;MFELKIVNVINSEFAVSPEDGDSIFNLIKEKVDSKEKIVIDFSNIDIITTAFLNNAIGKLYNIYDKEKLNQYISMKNISKSDLNLVKKVIERAKIKFSKEDISILEKELEDEC
;
A
#
# COMPACT_ATOMS: atom_id res chain seq x y z
N MET A 1 -3.78 -14.28 -15.28
CA MET A 1 -3.99 -13.02 -14.54
C MET A 1 -4.65 -13.40 -13.24
N PHE A 2 -4.01 -13.10 -12.11
CA PHE A 2 -4.47 -13.49 -10.78
C PHE A 2 -5.37 -12.40 -10.19
N GLU A 3 -6.47 -12.79 -9.55
CA GLU A 3 -7.38 -11.85 -8.91
C GLU A 3 -7.33 -12.04 -7.39
N LEU A 4 -7.02 -10.96 -6.69
CA LEU A 4 -6.92 -10.90 -5.24
C LEU A 4 -8.08 -10.09 -4.68
N LYS A 5 -9.07 -10.76 -4.10
CA LYS A 5 -10.17 -10.12 -3.37
C LYS A 5 -9.75 -9.84 -1.94
N ILE A 6 -9.68 -8.56 -1.56
CA ILE A 6 -9.20 -8.14 -0.24
C ILE A 6 -10.05 -8.79 0.86
N VAL A 7 -11.38 -8.72 0.74
CA VAL A 7 -12.33 -9.27 1.73
C VAL A 7 -12.09 -10.75 2.05
N ASN A 8 -11.64 -11.53 1.05
CA ASN A 8 -11.37 -12.96 1.23
C ASN A 8 -10.04 -13.23 1.94
N VAL A 9 -9.06 -12.33 1.78
CA VAL A 9 -7.74 -12.48 2.41
C VAL A 9 -7.83 -12.12 3.89
N ILE A 10 -8.52 -11.03 4.19
CA ILE A 10 -8.60 -10.48 5.55
C ILE A 10 -9.83 -11.00 6.31
N ASN A 11 -10.72 -11.74 5.65
CA ASN A 11 -12.00 -12.26 6.18
C ASN A 11 -12.85 -11.19 6.86
N SER A 12 -12.88 -9.98 6.28
CA SER A 12 -13.52 -8.80 6.86
C SER A 12 -13.80 -7.78 5.77
N GLU A 13 -14.88 -7.01 5.93
CA GLU A 13 -15.20 -5.85 5.10
C GLU A 13 -14.44 -4.59 5.57
N PHE A 14 -13.70 -4.69 6.68
CA PHE A 14 -12.96 -3.61 7.31
C PHE A 14 -11.44 -3.79 7.09
N ALA A 15 -10.92 -3.15 6.05
CA ALA A 15 -9.50 -3.10 5.74
C ALA A 15 -8.82 -1.97 6.54
N VAL A 16 -8.65 -2.21 7.84
CA VAL A 16 -8.29 -1.16 8.81
C VAL A 16 -6.90 -1.34 9.42
N SER A 17 -6.46 -2.59 9.62
CA SER A 17 -5.26 -2.90 10.39
C SER A 17 -3.99 -2.94 9.52
N PRO A 18 -2.81 -2.58 10.06
CA PRO A 18 -1.54 -2.79 9.38
C PRO A 18 -1.26 -4.27 9.04
N GLU A 19 -1.69 -5.20 9.90
CA GLU A 19 -1.46 -6.64 9.77
C GLU A 19 -2.23 -7.24 8.58
N ASP A 20 -3.48 -6.81 8.40
CA ASP A 20 -4.27 -7.12 7.20
C ASP A 20 -3.59 -6.56 5.94
N GLY A 21 -3.05 -5.34 6.05
CA GLY A 21 -2.28 -4.72 4.98
C GLY A 21 -1.04 -5.53 4.60
N ASP A 22 -0.33 -6.08 5.59
CA ASP A 22 0.85 -6.93 5.37
C ASP A 22 0.50 -8.24 4.67
N SER A 23 -0.66 -8.82 4.98
CA SER A 23 -1.16 -10.01 4.30
C SER A 23 -1.39 -9.75 2.80
N ILE A 24 -1.98 -8.61 2.46
CA ILE A 24 -2.17 -8.18 1.07
C ILE A 24 -0.83 -7.90 0.38
N PHE A 25 0.07 -7.18 1.05
CA PHE A 25 1.40 -6.87 0.54
C PHE A 25 2.17 -8.13 0.14
N ASN A 26 2.21 -9.14 1.02
CA ASN A 26 2.96 -10.37 0.78
C ASN A 26 2.47 -11.12 -0.48
N LEU A 27 1.15 -11.20 -0.67
CA LEU A 27 0.55 -11.83 -1.84
C LEU A 27 0.85 -11.05 -3.13
N ILE A 28 0.75 -9.72 -3.10
CA ILE A 28 1.09 -8.89 -4.25
C ILE A 28 2.57 -9.05 -4.60
N LYS A 29 3.44 -8.99 -3.59
CA LYS A 29 4.89 -9.14 -3.72
C LYS A 29 5.25 -10.46 -4.40
N GLU A 30 4.66 -11.58 -3.95
CA GLU A 30 4.87 -12.91 -4.53
C GLU A 30 4.55 -12.92 -6.04
N LYS A 31 3.41 -12.33 -6.44
CA LYS A 31 3.01 -12.29 -7.86
C LYS A 31 3.89 -11.37 -8.69
N VAL A 32 4.23 -10.19 -8.17
CA VAL A 32 5.12 -9.24 -8.86
C VAL A 32 6.52 -9.83 -9.06
N ASP A 33 7.07 -10.53 -8.05
CA ASP A 33 8.37 -11.20 -8.15
C ASP A 33 8.36 -12.37 -9.13
N SER A 34 7.23 -13.08 -9.21
CA SER A 34 7.00 -14.16 -10.18
C SER A 34 6.66 -13.65 -11.59
N LYS A 35 6.66 -12.32 -11.81
CA LYS A 35 6.28 -11.65 -13.07
C LYS A 35 4.86 -12.00 -13.53
N GLU A 36 3.96 -12.25 -12.58
CA GLU A 36 2.56 -12.50 -12.83
C GLU A 36 1.73 -11.23 -12.63
N LYS A 37 0.78 -10.97 -13.54
CA LYS A 37 -0.16 -9.85 -13.40
C LYS A 37 -1.21 -10.15 -12.33
N ILE A 38 -1.43 -9.19 -11.44
CA ILE A 38 -2.40 -9.23 -10.36
C ILE A 38 -3.43 -8.09 -10.47
N VAL A 39 -4.68 -8.42 -10.18
CA VAL A 39 -5.79 -7.47 -10.01
C VAL A 39 -6.18 -7.45 -8.54
N ILE A 40 -6.09 -6.29 -7.91
CA ILE A 40 -6.55 -6.08 -6.53
C ILE A 40 -8.01 -5.65 -6.59
N ASP A 41 -8.89 -6.49 -6.05
CA ASP A 41 -10.33 -6.28 -6.03
C ASP A 41 -10.79 -5.78 -4.66
N PHE A 42 -11.34 -4.57 -4.65
CA PHE A 42 -11.86 -3.88 -3.48
C PHE A 42 -13.36 -4.11 -3.25
N SER A 43 -14.01 -5.00 -4.03
CA SER A 43 -15.39 -5.38 -3.80
C SER A 43 -15.63 -5.88 -2.37
N ASN A 44 -16.75 -5.45 -1.79
CA ASN A 44 -17.21 -5.80 -0.44
C ASN A 44 -16.26 -5.33 0.68
N ILE A 45 -15.48 -4.28 0.42
CA ILE A 45 -14.82 -3.52 1.47
C ILE A 45 -15.64 -2.26 1.73
N ASP A 46 -16.03 -2.08 2.99
CA ASP A 46 -16.83 -0.92 3.44
C ASP A 46 -15.92 0.20 3.97
N ILE A 47 -14.90 -0.15 4.77
CA ILE A 47 -13.99 0.83 5.37
C ILE A 47 -12.54 0.48 5.05
N ILE A 48 -11.80 1.50 4.60
CA ILE A 48 -10.36 1.44 4.34
C ILE A 48 -9.66 2.54 5.12
N THR A 49 -8.60 2.18 5.85
CA THR A 49 -7.74 3.17 6.52
C THR A 49 -6.44 3.39 5.77
N THR A 50 -5.80 4.52 6.05
CA THR A 50 -4.43 4.78 5.59
C THR A 50 -3.41 3.84 6.22
N ALA A 51 -3.66 3.33 7.45
CA ALA A 51 -2.78 2.37 8.11
C ALA A 51 -2.69 1.05 7.32
N PHE A 52 -3.84 0.50 6.93
CA PHE A 52 -3.91 -0.65 6.04
C PHE A 52 -3.22 -0.37 4.69
N LEU A 53 -3.56 0.74 4.03
CA LEU A 53 -3.02 1.06 2.70
C LEU A 53 -1.52 1.30 2.70
N ASN A 54 -0.97 1.90 3.76
CA ASN A 54 0.47 2.09 3.91
C ASN A 54 1.22 0.76 3.88
N ASN A 55 0.67 -0.28 4.51
CA ASN A 55 1.27 -1.60 4.52
C ASN A 55 0.98 -2.37 3.22
N ALA A 56 -0.27 -2.41 2.76
CA ALA A 56 -0.67 -3.13 1.55
C ALA A 56 -0.02 -2.59 0.27
N ILE A 57 -0.03 -1.27 0.09
CA ILE A 57 0.38 -0.61 -1.15
C ILE A 57 1.62 0.25 -0.95
N GLY A 58 1.69 1.04 0.13
CA GLY A 58 2.80 1.97 0.36
C GLY A 58 4.16 1.27 0.39
N LYS A 59 4.26 0.12 1.07
CA LYS A 59 5.49 -0.69 1.12
C LYS A 59 5.96 -1.15 -0.26
N LEU A 60 5.07 -1.45 -1.20
CA LEU A 60 5.45 -1.86 -2.56
C LEU A 60 6.23 -0.77 -3.29
N TYR A 61 5.80 0.49 -3.15
CA TYR A 61 6.46 1.65 -3.78
C TYR A 61 7.80 2.02 -3.13
N ASN A 62 8.17 1.40 -2.02
CA ASN A 62 9.50 1.54 -1.41
C ASN A 62 10.52 0.52 -1.96
N ILE A 63 10.06 -0.60 -2.52
CA ILE A 63 10.93 -1.70 -2.94
C ILE A 63 10.91 -1.96 -4.44
N TYR A 64 9.92 -1.42 -5.16
CA TYR A 64 9.79 -1.49 -6.60
C TYR A 64 9.65 -0.10 -7.20
N ASP A 65 10.19 0.06 -8.40
CA ASP A 65 9.97 1.21 -9.24
C ASP A 65 8.52 1.26 -9.76
N LYS A 66 8.07 2.48 -10.08
CA LYS A 66 6.69 2.72 -10.56
C LYS A 66 6.39 1.96 -11.85
N GLU A 67 7.37 1.80 -12.74
CA GLU A 67 7.19 1.18 -14.05
C GLU A 67 6.88 -0.31 -13.89
N LYS A 68 7.67 -1.01 -13.05
CA LYS A 68 7.39 -2.41 -12.69
C LYS A 68 6.01 -2.57 -12.06
N LEU A 69 5.65 -1.74 -11.08
CA LEU A 69 4.34 -1.84 -10.43
C LEU A 69 3.18 -1.62 -11.42
N ASN A 70 3.30 -0.63 -12.31
CA ASN A 70 2.30 -0.36 -13.34
C ASN A 70 2.16 -1.50 -14.37
N GLN A 71 3.20 -2.29 -14.59
CA GLN A 71 3.18 -3.43 -15.51
C GLN A 71 2.41 -4.62 -14.94
N TYR A 72 2.51 -4.86 -13.63
CA TYR A 72 2.02 -6.08 -12.99
C TYR A 72 0.75 -5.87 -12.14
N ILE A 73 0.49 -4.67 -11.64
CA ILE A 73 -0.62 -4.41 -10.71
C ILE A 73 -1.71 -3.58 -11.40
N SER A 74 -2.95 -3.99 -11.19
CA SER A 74 -4.14 -3.19 -11.49
C SER A 74 -5.14 -3.28 -10.34
N MET A 75 -6.05 -2.30 -10.25
CA MET A 75 -7.05 -2.23 -9.18
C MET A 75 -8.45 -2.13 -9.80
N LYS A 76 -9.44 -2.78 -9.21
CA LYS A 76 -10.85 -2.69 -9.62
C LYS A 76 -11.78 -2.55 -8.42
N ASN A 77 -13.00 -2.11 -8.68
CA ASN A 77 -14.07 -1.93 -7.68
C ASN A 77 -13.68 -1.01 -6.51
N ILE A 78 -12.72 -0.11 -6.73
CA ILE A 78 -12.28 0.88 -5.74
C ILE A 78 -13.11 2.15 -5.87
N SER A 79 -13.58 2.70 -4.75
CA SER A 79 -14.29 3.98 -4.75
C SER A 79 -13.35 5.13 -5.13
N LYS A 80 -13.90 6.25 -5.60
CA LYS A 80 -13.10 7.46 -5.90
C LYS A 80 -12.40 8.00 -4.65
N SER A 81 -13.05 7.90 -3.48
CA SER A 81 -12.51 8.33 -2.20
C SER A 81 -11.31 7.49 -1.79
N ASP A 82 -11.42 6.16 -1.87
CA ASP A 82 -10.33 5.25 -1.51
C ASP A 82 -9.17 5.32 -2.50
N LEU A 83 -9.47 5.51 -3.80
CA LEU A 83 -8.44 5.76 -4.80
C LEU A 83 -7.62 7.01 -4.48
N ASN A 84 -8.25 8.06 -3.92
CA ASN A 84 -7.52 9.24 -3.45
C ASN A 84 -6.65 8.94 -2.22
N LEU A 85 -7.08 8.06 -1.32
CA LEU A 85 -6.24 7.60 -0.20
C LEU A 85 -5.03 6.81 -0.71
N VAL A 86 -5.23 5.90 -1.66
CA VAL A 86 -4.15 5.16 -2.33
C VAL A 86 -3.13 6.12 -2.94
N LYS A 87 -3.58 7.13 -3.71
CA LYS A 87 -2.68 8.14 -4.29
C LYS A 87 -1.84 8.86 -3.23
N LYS A 88 -2.47 9.32 -2.14
CA LYS A 88 -1.76 9.97 -1.02
C LYS A 88 -0.72 9.05 -0.39
N VAL A 89 -1.04 7.78 -0.20
CA VAL A 89 -0.10 6.78 0.33
C VAL A 89 1.08 6.59 -0.62
N ILE A 90 0.83 6.47 -1.92
CA ILE A 90 1.88 6.33 -2.94
C ILE A 90 2.78 7.57 -3.00
N GLU A 91 2.20 8.77 -2.94
CA GLU A 91 2.95 10.02 -2.90
C GLU A 91 3.86 10.09 -1.67
N ARG A 92 3.32 9.76 -0.49
CA ARG A 92 4.09 9.73 0.77
C ARG A 92 5.19 8.67 0.77
N ALA A 93 4.94 7.49 0.20
CA ALA A 93 5.94 6.44 0.07
C ALA A 93 7.13 6.90 -0.79
N LYS A 94 6.87 7.63 -1.88
CA LYS A 94 7.93 8.21 -2.72
C LYS A 94 8.69 9.35 -2.04
N ILE A 95 8.02 10.07 -1.14
CA ILE A 95 8.62 11.18 -0.38
C ILE A 95 9.53 10.67 0.74
N LYS A 96 9.59 9.36 1.02
CA LYS A 96 10.35 8.81 2.14
C LYS A 96 11.87 8.92 1.91
N PHE A 97 12.35 10.13 2.17
CA PHE A 97 13.37 10.52 3.13
C PHE A 97 14.62 9.65 3.15
N SER A 98 15.69 10.28 2.65
CA SER A 98 17.06 9.85 2.89
C SER A 98 17.31 9.74 4.40
N LYS A 99 18.36 9.01 4.82
CA LYS A 99 18.79 8.98 6.23
C LYS A 99 19.00 10.39 6.81
N GLU A 100 19.34 11.37 5.96
CA GLU A 100 19.49 12.78 6.34
C GLU A 100 18.17 13.42 6.75
N ASP A 101 17.06 13.13 6.07
CA ASP A 101 15.78 13.75 6.40
C ASP A 101 15.18 13.21 7.72
N ILE A 102 15.47 11.95 8.06
CA ILE A 102 15.13 11.38 9.37
C ILE A 102 15.98 12.04 10.47
N SER A 103 17.28 12.24 10.21
CA SER A 103 18.18 12.91 11.15
C SER A 103 17.81 14.37 11.41
N ILE A 104 17.24 15.07 10.42
CA ILE A 104 16.81 16.47 10.58
C ILE A 104 15.57 16.52 11.48
N LEU A 105 14.59 15.65 11.24
CA LEU A 105 13.37 15.58 12.04
C LEU A 105 13.65 15.16 13.49
N GLU A 106 14.62 14.26 13.72
CA GLU A 106 15.03 13.88 15.08
C GLU A 106 15.69 15.05 15.84
N LYS A 107 16.53 15.85 15.16
CA LYS A 107 17.13 17.05 15.76
C LYS A 107 16.12 18.15 16.11
N GLU A 108 15.16 18.39 15.22
CA GLU A 108 14.11 19.40 15.45
C GLU A 108 13.23 19.07 16.68
N LEU A 109 13.11 17.78 17.04
CA LEU A 109 12.38 17.33 18.22
C LEU A 109 13.22 17.39 19.52
N GLU A 110 14.56 17.34 19.41
CA GLU A 110 15.48 17.48 20.55
C GLU A 110 15.69 18.95 20.96
N ASP A 111 15.64 19.87 20.00
CA ASP A 111 15.85 21.31 20.21
C ASP A 111 14.62 22.03 20.84
N GLU A 112 13.49 21.33 21.04
CA GLU A 112 12.30 21.84 21.76
C GLU A 112 12.31 21.53 23.28
N CYS A 113 13.40 21.00 23.84
CA CYS A 113 13.58 20.76 25.30
C CYS A 113 14.56 21.73 25.98
#